data_AF-A0A7X4RWV3-F1
#
_entry.id   AF-A0A7X4RWV3-F1
#
_cell.length_a   1.000
_cell.length_b   1.000
_cell.length_c   1.000
_cell.angle_alpha   90.00
_cell.angle_beta   90.00
_cell.angle_gamma   90.00
#
_symmetry.space_group_name_H-M   'P 1'
#
loop_
_entity.id
_entity.type
_entity.pdbx_description
1 polymer ?
#
loop_
_entity_poly.entity_id
_entity_poly.type
_entity_poly.pdbx_seq_one_letter_code
_entity_poly.pdbx_strand_id
1 'polypeptide(L)'
;MKNLDYQHPLTPDWRLPTQINKNGMLSFDTSELPELTNVTVLLEFQYTSSSKKKMGHIEMSHPYMTPEGREHQQYYEAGQKGRRYLNLSQFSDLASVKLKAIDCQMDSDAHLLFFTNPSLEQGPTLIIAPHADDAELAAYGLYAKWHRNIWIVTLYAGETLQKLDKQYIPGLDDNMETGIQRKAAIRNWNSMTTPLLAGVPENQLVYLGYTGVTVENLLNEPEKAVTYGVGQSVNPTAFRRLNRISLSNDLVGENSPRAMVSELAELLTRIQPATVLVTDPEVDPHFEHRAAALALAMAMEQSQYHPRHVLMYVNHLRGIRDFPYGPEHTNTALAPFFSEYQKIKHVKVFSHHLSLEEQKAKVVSFDTMHDLKANLKFDKKLKRWWKEKRFGYGYRYYGNHTYFQTHIKAAEVFTVVEGLQFQQQLLQTT
;
A
#
# COMPACT_ATOMS: atom_id res chain seq x y z
N MET A 1 -24.28 7.75 -15.01
CA MET A 1 -23.02 7.90 -14.24
C MET A 1 -23.35 7.49 -12.82
N LYS A 2 -22.56 6.61 -12.20
CA LYS A 2 -22.87 6.13 -10.84
C LYS A 2 -22.47 7.22 -9.84
N ASN A 3 -23.33 7.51 -8.87
CA ASN A 3 -23.02 8.43 -7.78
C ASN A 3 -22.47 7.63 -6.61
N LEU A 4 -21.17 7.74 -6.35
CA LEU A 4 -20.44 6.97 -5.35
C LEU A 4 -19.36 7.85 -4.73
N ASP A 5 -19.49 8.16 -3.45
CA ASP A 5 -18.51 8.93 -2.68
C ASP A 5 -17.39 8.03 -2.15
N TYR A 6 -16.18 8.57 -2.05
CA TYR A 6 -15.14 7.90 -1.26
C TYR A 6 -15.47 8.09 0.25
N GLN A 7 -15.62 6.99 0.97
CA GLN A 7 -16.13 6.90 2.35
C GLN A 7 -15.02 6.66 3.38
N HIS A 8 -14.00 7.51 3.36
CA HIS A 8 -12.93 7.50 4.36
C HIS A 8 -13.35 8.34 5.60
N PRO A 9 -13.21 7.84 6.84
CA PRO A 9 -13.56 8.56 8.07
C PRO A 9 -12.46 9.56 8.46
N LEU A 10 -12.14 10.48 7.53
CA LEU A 10 -11.02 11.41 7.66
C LEU A 10 -11.25 12.38 8.82
N THR A 11 -10.23 12.56 9.65
CA THR A 11 -10.18 13.58 10.70
C THR A 11 -8.94 14.45 10.47
N PRO A 12 -9.04 15.50 9.64
CA PRO A 12 -7.94 16.41 9.42
C PRO A 12 -7.66 17.25 10.67
N ASP A 13 -6.42 17.68 10.84
CA ASP A 13 -6.03 18.60 11.91
C ASP A 13 -6.58 20.01 11.64
N TRP A 14 -6.63 20.41 10.36
CA TRP A 14 -7.27 21.63 9.90
C TRP A 14 -8.12 21.38 8.65
N ARG A 15 -9.26 22.05 8.56
CA ARG A 15 -10.15 22.04 7.40
C ARG A 15 -10.47 23.48 7.00
N LEU A 16 -10.20 23.82 5.76
CA LEU A 16 -10.38 25.18 5.25
C LEU A 16 -11.35 25.17 4.05
N PRO A 17 -12.51 25.86 4.14
CA PRO A 17 -13.37 26.07 2.98
C PRO A 17 -12.60 26.72 1.83
N THR A 18 -12.73 26.17 0.62
CA THR A 18 -11.95 26.60 -0.54
C THR A 18 -12.85 26.69 -1.76
N GLN A 19 -12.67 27.76 -2.53
CA GLN A 19 -13.35 27.97 -3.81
C GLN A 19 -12.37 27.74 -4.96
N ILE A 20 -12.78 26.96 -5.96
CA ILE A 20 -12.06 26.80 -7.22
C ILE A 20 -12.70 27.74 -8.24
N ASN A 21 -11.96 28.79 -8.63
CA ASN A 21 -12.50 29.77 -9.57
C ASN A 21 -12.51 29.23 -11.01
N LYS A 22 -13.12 29.98 -11.95
CA LYS A 22 -13.23 29.58 -13.37
C LYS A 22 -11.88 29.36 -14.08
N ASN A 23 -10.80 29.94 -13.55
CA ASN A 23 -9.44 29.77 -14.06
C ASN A 23 -8.70 28.60 -13.39
N GLY A 24 -9.34 27.90 -12.43
CA GLY A 24 -8.77 26.79 -11.70
C GLY A 24 -7.88 27.19 -10.51
N MET A 25 -7.85 28.47 -10.13
CA MET A 25 -7.10 28.90 -8.94
C MET A 25 -7.90 28.62 -7.69
N LEU A 26 -7.19 28.27 -6.62
CA LEU A 26 -7.75 28.09 -5.29
C LEU A 26 -7.91 29.45 -4.60
N SER A 27 -9.04 29.67 -3.95
CA SER A 27 -9.33 30.86 -3.15
C SER A 27 -9.83 30.44 -1.78
N PHE A 28 -9.13 30.86 -0.75
CA PHE A 28 -9.40 30.54 0.66
C PHE A 28 -8.84 31.67 1.55
N ASP A 29 -9.22 31.71 2.82
CA ASP A 29 -8.68 32.69 3.75
C ASP A 29 -7.23 32.33 4.11
N THR A 30 -6.28 33.08 3.54
CA THR A 30 -4.85 32.88 3.79
C THR A 30 -4.44 33.10 5.25
N SER A 31 -5.23 33.81 6.05
CA SER A 31 -4.95 34.02 7.48
C SER A 31 -5.25 32.78 8.34
N GLU A 32 -6.06 31.85 7.83
CA GLU A 32 -6.39 30.58 8.47
C GLU A 32 -5.49 29.43 8.00
N LEU A 33 -4.54 29.70 7.10
CA LEU A 33 -3.67 28.67 6.54
C LEU A 33 -2.63 28.20 7.57
N PRO A 34 -2.55 26.88 7.89
CA PRO A 34 -1.50 26.36 8.74
C PRO A 34 -0.14 26.37 8.04
N GLU A 35 0.93 26.15 8.80
CA GLU A 35 2.26 25.95 8.23
C GLU A 35 2.27 24.71 7.32
N LEU A 36 2.79 24.85 6.10
CA LEU A 36 2.80 23.78 5.10
C LEU A 36 4.00 22.84 5.20
N THR A 37 4.88 23.04 6.19
CA THR A 37 6.00 22.12 6.44
C THR A 37 5.51 20.87 7.14
N ASN A 38 5.94 19.70 6.69
CA ASN A 38 5.62 18.41 7.32
C ASN A 38 4.10 18.15 7.46
N VAL A 39 3.30 18.61 6.50
CA VAL A 39 1.87 18.29 6.40
C VAL A 39 1.56 17.59 5.10
N THR A 40 0.57 16.71 5.14
CA THR A 40 -0.12 16.17 3.98
C THR A 40 -1.31 17.07 3.69
N VAL A 41 -1.47 17.47 2.43
CA VAL A 41 -2.55 18.36 2.00
C VAL A 41 -3.39 17.64 0.95
N LEU A 42 -4.69 17.49 1.23
CA LEU A 42 -5.66 17.00 0.26
C LEU A 42 -6.70 18.08 -0.02
N LEU A 43 -7.12 18.21 -1.28
CA LEU A 43 -8.31 18.96 -1.66
C LEU A 43 -9.46 17.98 -1.82
N GLU A 44 -10.46 18.07 -0.95
CA GLU A 44 -11.74 17.37 -1.06
C GLU A 44 -12.67 18.16 -1.98
N PHE A 45 -13.23 17.50 -3.01
CA PHE A 45 -14.11 18.15 -3.98
C PHE A 45 -15.12 17.16 -4.57
N GLN A 46 -16.18 17.68 -5.21
CA GLN A 46 -17.10 16.87 -6.00
C GLN A 46 -16.56 16.67 -7.41
N TYR A 47 -16.34 15.41 -7.78
CA TYR A 47 -15.84 15.00 -9.08
C TYR A 47 -16.98 14.48 -9.95
N THR A 48 -16.94 14.78 -11.26
CA THR A 48 -17.81 14.17 -12.25
C THR A 48 -17.02 13.74 -13.48
N SER A 49 -17.00 12.43 -13.78
CA SER A 49 -16.37 11.90 -15.00
C SER A 49 -17.11 12.34 -16.27
N SER A 50 -16.40 12.78 -17.31
CA SER A 50 -17.03 13.12 -18.59
C SER A 50 -17.26 11.91 -19.50
N SER A 51 -16.65 10.76 -19.19
CA SER A 51 -16.76 9.53 -19.99
C SER A 51 -17.22 8.33 -19.15
N LYS A 52 -17.83 7.33 -19.78
CA LYS A 52 -18.12 6.02 -19.15
C LYS A 52 -16.94 5.04 -19.20
N LYS A 53 -15.91 5.35 -19.99
CA LYS A 53 -14.81 4.41 -20.30
C LYS A 53 -13.42 5.03 -20.19
N LYS A 54 -13.31 6.34 -20.43
CA LYS A 54 -12.05 7.08 -20.34
C LYS A 54 -11.91 7.67 -18.93
N MET A 55 -10.77 7.45 -18.28
CA MET A 55 -10.42 8.13 -17.03
C MET A 55 -10.29 9.63 -17.29
N GLY A 56 -10.79 10.43 -16.35
CA GLY A 56 -10.46 11.85 -16.29
C GLY A 56 -9.25 12.08 -15.39
N HIS A 57 -8.63 13.25 -15.49
CA HIS A 57 -7.53 13.65 -14.62
C HIS A 57 -7.54 15.14 -14.35
N ILE A 58 -6.94 15.53 -13.23
CA ILE A 58 -6.65 16.92 -12.90
C ILE A 58 -5.17 17.17 -13.14
N GLU A 59 -4.87 18.18 -13.95
CA GLU A 59 -3.54 18.75 -14.11
C GLU A 59 -3.37 19.87 -13.10
N MET A 60 -2.26 19.82 -12.36
CA MET A 60 -1.84 20.83 -11.40
C MET A 60 -0.68 21.61 -12.01
N SER A 61 -0.64 22.91 -11.82
CA SER A 61 0.47 23.76 -12.25
C SER A 61 0.77 24.80 -11.21
N HIS A 62 2.04 25.16 -11.09
CA HIS A 62 2.52 26.12 -10.09
C HIS A 62 3.72 26.88 -10.67
N PRO A 63 3.84 28.21 -10.48
CA PRO A 63 4.86 29.05 -11.13
C PRO A 63 6.31 28.58 -10.89
N TYR A 64 6.56 28.00 -9.72
CA TYR A 64 7.90 27.56 -9.31
C TYR A 64 8.10 26.04 -9.43
N MET A 65 7.12 25.30 -9.99
CA MET A 65 7.25 23.86 -10.20
C MET A 65 7.61 23.60 -11.66
N THR A 66 8.75 22.93 -11.88
CA THR A 66 9.07 22.31 -13.17
C THR A 66 8.97 20.81 -12.97
N PRO A 67 7.90 20.15 -13.45
CA PRO A 67 7.75 18.72 -13.25
C PRO A 67 8.87 17.94 -13.96
N GLU A 68 9.49 17.01 -13.25
CA GLU A 68 10.49 16.09 -13.82
C GLU A 68 9.80 14.89 -14.50
N GLY A 69 8.64 14.49 -13.98
CA GLY A 69 7.82 13.37 -14.45
C GLY A 69 6.38 13.79 -14.74
N ARG A 70 5.43 13.05 -14.15
CA ARG A 70 3.97 13.29 -14.28
C ARG A 70 3.28 13.56 -12.96
N GLU A 71 4.03 13.90 -11.92
CA GLU A 71 3.59 14.20 -10.56
C GLU A 71 2.59 15.37 -10.51
N HIS A 72 2.50 16.15 -11.57
CA HIS A 72 1.53 17.22 -11.75
C HIS A 72 0.17 16.72 -12.27
N GLN A 73 -0.03 15.42 -12.47
CA GLN A 73 -1.29 14.83 -12.94
C GLN A 73 -1.83 13.83 -11.91
N GLN A 74 -3.13 13.88 -11.61
CA GLN A 74 -3.82 12.84 -10.83
C GLN A 74 -5.05 12.34 -11.58
N TYR A 75 -5.12 11.03 -11.79
CA TYR A 75 -6.19 10.37 -12.54
C TYR A 75 -7.28 9.83 -11.62
N TYR A 76 -8.49 9.72 -12.18
CA TYR A 76 -9.68 9.23 -11.49
C TYR A 76 -10.43 8.23 -12.37
N GLU A 77 -11.28 7.41 -11.76
CA GLU A 77 -12.05 6.41 -12.47
C GLU A 77 -13.09 7.00 -13.44
N ALA A 78 -13.42 6.22 -14.47
CA ALA A 78 -14.42 6.56 -15.46
C ALA A 78 -15.84 6.23 -14.99
N GLY A 79 -16.82 6.98 -15.48
CA GLY A 79 -18.25 6.67 -15.36
C GLY A 79 -18.86 6.86 -13.98
N GLN A 80 -18.12 7.50 -13.07
CA GLN A 80 -18.52 7.79 -11.70
C GLN A 80 -18.51 9.30 -11.41
N LYS A 81 -19.27 9.67 -10.39
CA LYS A 81 -19.26 11.01 -9.78
C LYS A 81 -19.38 10.88 -8.25
N GLY A 82 -19.00 11.91 -7.52
CA GLY A 82 -19.05 12.00 -6.06
C GLY A 82 -17.79 12.61 -5.47
N ARG A 83 -17.68 12.58 -4.14
CA ARG A 83 -16.55 13.13 -3.37
C ARG A 83 -15.24 12.41 -3.68
N ARG A 84 -14.21 13.16 -4.07
CA ARG A 84 -12.84 12.69 -4.33
C ARG A 84 -11.83 13.59 -3.63
N TYR A 85 -10.57 13.15 -3.63
CA TYR A 85 -9.46 13.85 -3.01
C TYR A 85 -8.32 14.04 -4.02
N LEU A 86 -7.85 15.27 -4.18
CA LEU A 86 -6.65 15.60 -4.95
C LEU A 86 -5.49 15.82 -4.00
N ASN A 87 -4.36 15.16 -4.23
CA ASN A 87 -3.18 15.32 -3.40
C ASN A 87 -2.38 16.57 -3.81
N LEU A 88 -2.24 17.51 -2.88
CA LEU A 88 -1.52 18.77 -3.07
C LEU A 88 -0.26 18.87 -2.22
N SER A 89 0.14 17.78 -1.55
CA SER A 89 1.23 17.77 -0.56
C SER A 89 2.61 18.16 -1.11
N GLN A 90 2.79 18.14 -2.44
CA GLN A 90 4.02 18.58 -3.11
C GLN A 90 4.17 20.10 -3.22
N PHE A 91 3.13 20.88 -2.92
CA PHE A 91 3.13 22.33 -3.10
C PHE A 91 3.37 23.05 -1.77
N SER A 92 4.36 23.95 -1.76
CA SER A 92 4.67 24.82 -0.62
C SER A 92 3.89 26.14 -0.61
N ASP A 93 3.18 26.46 -1.70
CA ASP A 93 2.27 27.60 -1.81
C ASP A 93 1.00 27.15 -2.56
N LEU A 94 -0.09 27.00 -1.81
CA LEU A 94 -1.37 26.54 -2.35
C LEU A 94 -2.13 27.64 -3.11
N ALA A 95 -1.88 28.92 -2.80
CA ALA A 95 -2.58 30.04 -3.43
C ALA A 95 -2.16 30.22 -4.89
N SER A 96 -0.95 29.79 -5.24
CA SER A 96 -0.40 29.80 -6.59
C SER A 96 -0.71 28.52 -7.40
N VAL A 97 -1.37 27.53 -6.81
CA VAL A 97 -1.74 26.30 -7.52
C VAL A 97 -2.91 26.56 -8.45
N LYS A 98 -2.74 26.15 -9.70
CA LYS A 98 -3.77 26.18 -10.73
C LYS A 98 -4.14 24.76 -11.16
N LEU A 99 -5.43 24.47 -11.11
CA LEU A 99 -6.03 23.19 -11.46
C LEU A 99 -6.71 23.24 -12.82
N LYS A 100 -6.60 22.15 -13.57
CA LYS A 100 -7.28 22.01 -14.86
C LYS A 100 -7.84 20.60 -14.99
N ALA A 101 -9.17 20.50 -15.11
CA ALA A 101 -9.84 19.23 -15.31
C ALA A 101 -9.81 18.81 -16.79
N ILE A 102 -9.42 17.56 -17.05
CA ILE A 102 -9.35 16.94 -18.38
C ILE A 102 -10.22 15.68 -18.36
N ASP A 103 -11.20 15.61 -19.28
CA ASP A 103 -12.17 14.50 -19.36
C ASP A 103 -12.96 14.24 -18.04
N CYS A 104 -13.01 15.26 -17.17
CA CYS A 104 -13.83 15.31 -15.98
C CYS A 104 -14.18 16.76 -15.61
N GLN A 105 -14.98 16.92 -14.56
CA GLN A 105 -15.38 18.19 -13.98
C GLN A 105 -15.10 18.17 -12.47
N MET A 106 -14.82 19.35 -11.93
CA MET A 106 -14.71 19.63 -10.50
C MET A 106 -15.74 20.71 -10.17
N ASP A 107 -16.49 20.53 -9.09
CA ASP A 107 -17.34 21.60 -8.58
C ASP A 107 -16.48 22.73 -7.96
N SER A 108 -17.03 23.94 -7.88
CA SER A 108 -16.32 25.10 -7.33
C SER A 108 -16.13 25.02 -5.82
N ASP A 109 -17.08 24.41 -5.12
CA ASP A 109 -17.03 24.24 -3.66
C ASP A 109 -16.13 23.06 -3.29
N ALA A 110 -15.08 23.34 -2.52
CA ALA A 110 -14.10 22.36 -2.09
C ALA A 110 -13.63 22.63 -0.65
N HIS A 111 -12.84 21.71 -0.09
CA HIS A 111 -12.19 21.89 1.20
C HIS A 111 -10.73 21.46 1.12
N LEU A 112 -9.82 22.30 1.61
CA LEU A 112 -8.47 21.87 1.91
C LEU A 112 -8.47 21.15 3.26
N LEU A 113 -7.88 19.97 3.27
CA LEU A 113 -7.71 19.10 4.43
C LEU A 113 -6.21 18.99 4.72
N PHE A 114 -5.81 19.34 5.94
CA PHE A 114 -4.42 19.31 6.37
C PHE A 114 -4.23 18.25 7.45
N PHE A 115 -3.17 17.45 7.30
CA PHE A 115 -2.82 16.39 8.23
C PHE A 115 -1.34 16.53 8.60
N THR A 116 -1.04 16.61 9.88
CA THR A 116 0.34 16.61 10.39
C THR A 116 0.98 15.26 10.09
N ASN A 117 2.13 15.27 9.42
CA ASN A 117 2.83 14.04 9.07
C ASN A 117 3.40 13.37 10.34
N PRO A 118 3.33 12.03 10.46
CA PRO A 118 3.98 11.30 11.54
C PRO A 118 5.50 11.48 11.46
N SER A 119 6.15 11.69 12.60
CA SER A 119 7.61 11.83 12.66
C SER A 119 8.28 10.44 12.65
N LEU A 120 8.69 9.99 11.47
CA LEU A 120 9.33 8.68 11.27
C LEU A 120 10.77 8.60 11.80
N GLU A 121 11.32 9.71 12.31
CA GLU A 121 12.67 9.78 12.87
C GLU A 121 12.72 9.42 14.36
N GLN A 122 11.56 9.35 15.03
CA GLN A 122 11.45 9.17 16.48
C GLN A 122 11.68 7.73 16.97
N GLY A 123 11.97 6.80 16.07
CA GLY A 123 12.29 5.42 16.40
C GLY A 123 12.22 4.51 15.18
N PRO A 124 12.45 3.19 15.37
CA PRO A 124 12.32 2.23 14.30
C PRO A 124 10.91 2.25 13.69
N THR A 125 10.84 2.07 12.38
CA THR A 125 9.60 1.83 11.67
C THR A 125 9.56 0.36 11.26
N LEU A 126 8.50 -0.35 11.63
CA LEU A 126 8.31 -1.76 11.30
C LEU A 126 7.25 -1.89 10.21
N ILE A 127 7.62 -2.45 9.06
CA ILE A 127 6.71 -2.78 7.97
C ILE A 127 6.32 -4.24 8.09
N ILE A 128 5.03 -4.50 8.32
CA ILE A 128 4.44 -5.83 8.29
C ILE A 128 3.90 -6.07 6.89
N ALA A 129 4.66 -6.82 6.10
CA ALA A 129 4.28 -7.20 4.75
C ALA A 129 3.63 -8.59 4.80
N PRO A 130 2.35 -8.74 4.43
CA PRO A 130 1.76 -10.08 4.32
C PRO A 130 2.59 -10.95 3.36
N HIS A 131 2.90 -10.44 2.19
CA HIS A 131 3.68 -11.14 1.17
C HIS A 131 4.97 -10.44 0.77
N ALA A 132 5.78 -11.16 -0.01
CA ALA A 132 7.13 -10.76 -0.42
C ALA A 132 7.21 -9.48 -1.27
N ASP A 133 6.12 -9.07 -1.93
CA ASP A 133 6.04 -7.89 -2.79
C ASP A 133 5.28 -6.72 -2.15
N ASP A 134 4.61 -6.95 -1.03
CA ASP A 134 3.67 -5.97 -0.48
C ASP A 134 4.36 -4.70 0.03
N ALA A 135 5.56 -4.82 0.61
CA ALA A 135 6.34 -3.68 1.09
C ALA A 135 6.80 -2.79 -0.08
N GLU A 136 7.28 -3.41 -1.17
CA GLU A 136 7.72 -2.70 -2.37
C GLU A 136 6.55 -1.96 -3.02
N LEU A 137 5.40 -2.62 -3.15
CA LEU A 137 4.21 -2.01 -3.73
C LEU A 137 3.79 -0.76 -2.96
N ALA A 138 3.70 -0.89 -1.63
CA ALA A 138 3.13 0.14 -0.77
C ALA A 138 4.09 1.27 -0.41
N ALA A 139 5.35 0.95 -0.09
CA ALA A 139 6.20 1.80 0.75
C ALA A 139 7.68 1.83 0.36
N TYR A 140 8.05 1.45 -0.86
CA TYR A 140 9.45 1.48 -1.32
C TYR A 140 10.13 2.83 -1.09
N GLY A 141 9.50 3.92 -1.53
CA GLY A 141 10.08 5.26 -1.41
C GLY A 141 10.27 5.65 0.05
N LEU A 142 9.29 5.32 0.90
CA LEU A 142 9.38 5.54 2.34
C LEU A 142 10.54 4.74 2.92
N TYR A 143 10.58 3.42 2.74
CA TYR A 143 11.64 2.65 3.37
C TYR A 143 13.02 2.93 2.80
N ALA A 144 13.15 3.31 1.53
CA ALA A 144 14.43 3.70 0.96
C ALA A 144 14.97 4.97 1.62
N LYS A 145 14.10 5.95 1.87
CA LYS A 145 14.49 7.19 2.55
C LYS A 145 14.96 6.98 3.99
N TRP A 146 14.28 6.12 4.74
CA TRP A 146 14.58 5.86 6.16
C TRP A 146 15.26 4.51 6.42
N HIS A 147 15.93 3.94 5.41
CA HIS A 147 16.39 2.55 5.38
C HIS A 147 17.13 2.03 6.63
N ARG A 148 17.91 2.87 7.33
CA ARG A 148 18.64 2.48 8.56
C ARG A 148 17.72 2.19 9.75
N ASN A 149 16.51 2.75 9.74
CA ASN A 149 15.52 2.67 10.81
C ASN A 149 14.36 1.72 10.42
N ILE A 150 14.44 1.01 9.30
CA ILE A 150 13.34 0.21 8.77
C ILE A 150 13.54 -1.26 9.06
N TRP A 151 12.59 -1.84 9.78
CA TRP A 151 12.40 -3.28 9.87
C TRP A 151 11.34 -3.72 8.88
N ILE A 152 11.57 -4.82 8.17
CA ILE A 152 10.56 -5.44 7.31
C ILE A 152 10.35 -6.87 7.78
N VAL A 153 9.12 -7.18 8.14
CA VAL A 153 8.70 -8.52 8.56
C VAL A 153 7.70 -9.05 7.53
N THR A 154 8.09 -10.11 6.81
CA THR A 154 7.19 -10.79 5.87
C THR A 154 6.52 -11.97 6.54
N LEU A 155 5.18 -12.00 6.58
CA LEU A 155 4.43 -12.98 7.36
C LEU A 155 4.29 -14.33 6.65
N TYR A 156 3.84 -14.32 5.40
CA TYR A 156 3.38 -15.51 4.71
C TYR A 156 4.43 -16.07 3.73
N ALA A 157 4.51 -17.40 3.68
CA ALA A 157 5.33 -18.14 2.72
C ALA A 157 4.90 -17.87 1.26
N GLY A 158 3.60 -17.64 1.05
CA GLY A 158 3.07 -17.19 -0.23
C GLY A 158 3.15 -18.25 -1.33
N GLU A 159 3.10 -19.51 -0.93
CA GLU A 159 3.47 -20.70 -1.68
C GLU A 159 2.36 -21.20 -2.63
N THR A 160 1.16 -20.60 -2.60
CA THR A 160 0.03 -21.00 -3.42
C THR A 160 0.40 -21.08 -4.91
N LEU A 161 0.41 -22.30 -5.45
CA LEU A 161 0.58 -22.58 -6.86
C LEU A 161 -0.68 -23.30 -7.35
N GLN A 162 -1.38 -22.71 -8.33
CA GLN A 162 -2.62 -23.32 -8.83
C GLN A 162 -2.35 -24.52 -9.75
N LYS A 163 -1.27 -24.46 -10.53
CA LYS A 163 -0.84 -25.46 -11.53
C LYS A 163 0.66 -25.33 -11.78
N LEU A 164 1.32 -26.40 -12.20
CA LEU A 164 2.75 -26.41 -12.54
C LEU A 164 3.13 -25.41 -13.63
N ASP A 165 2.27 -25.20 -14.63
CA ASP A 165 2.52 -24.23 -15.70
C ASP A 165 2.44 -22.76 -15.24
N LYS A 166 2.15 -22.52 -13.95
CA LYS A 166 2.15 -21.21 -13.29
C LYS A 166 3.41 -20.91 -12.49
N GLN A 167 4.40 -21.80 -12.52
CA GLN A 167 5.69 -21.49 -11.95
C GLN A 167 6.33 -20.28 -12.62
N TYR A 168 7.15 -19.55 -11.88
CA TYR A 168 7.90 -18.41 -12.44
C TYR A 168 8.81 -18.84 -13.59
N ILE A 169 9.35 -20.06 -13.50
CA ILE A 169 10.18 -20.69 -14.53
C ILE A 169 9.37 -21.88 -15.08
N PRO A 170 8.84 -21.77 -16.32
CA PRO A 170 8.02 -22.82 -16.90
C PRO A 170 8.78 -24.16 -17.04
N GLY A 171 8.13 -25.25 -16.64
CA GLY A 171 8.66 -26.61 -16.78
C GLY A 171 9.82 -26.94 -15.83
N LEU A 172 9.95 -26.20 -14.72
CA LEU A 172 11.05 -26.39 -13.78
C LEU A 172 10.85 -27.56 -12.81
N ASP A 173 9.61 -27.82 -12.40
CA ASP A 173 9.29 -28.93 -11.51
C ASP A 173 8.28 -29.88 -12.14
N ASP A 174 8.42 -31.17 -11.81
CA ASP A 174 7.58 -32.24 -12.34
C ASP A 174 6.30 -32.48 -11.52
N ASN A 175 6.22 -31.91 -10.30
CA ASN A 175 5.08 -32.08 -9.40
C ASN A 175 4.77 -30.82 -8.57
N MET A 176 3.51 -30.73 -8.11
CA MET A 176 3.03 -29.56 -7.38
C MET A 176 3.75 -29.32 -6.06
N GLU A 177 4.14 -30.38 -5.35
CA GLU A 177 4.78 -30.29 -4.04
C GLU A 177 6.12 -29.55 -4.12
N THR A 178 7.01 -30.00 -5.02
CA THR A 178 8.30 -29.34 -5.21
C THR A 178 8.13 -27.95 -5.84
N GLY A 179 7.16 -27.77 -6.72
CA GLY A 179 6.85 -26.47 -7.32
C GLY A 179 6.37 -25.42 -6.30
N ILE A 180 5.53 -25.82 -5.34
CA ILE A 180 5.05 -24.99 -4.23
C ILE A 180 6.21 -24.59 -3.31
N GLN A 181 7.02 -25.57 -2.87
CA GLN A 181 8.19 -25.30 -2.04
C GLN A 181 9.19 -24.36 -2.73
N ARG A 182 9.41 -24.56 -4.03
CA ARG A 182 10.30 -23.70 -4.81
C ARG A 182 9.76 -22.28 -4.95
N LYS A 183 8.45 -22.13 -5.17
CA LYS A 183 7.81 -20.80 -5.19
C LYS A 183 8.02 -20.09 -3.86
N ALA A 184 7.76 -20.75 -2.74
CA ALA A 184 7.97 -20.20 -1.40
C ALA A 184 9.42 -19.77 -1.18
N ALA A 185 10.39 -20.61 -1.55
CA ALA A 185 11.82 -20.30 -1.44
C ALA A 185 12.23 -19.06 -2.27
N ILE A 186 11.68 -18.92 -3.48
CA ILE A 186 11.92 -17.73 -4.32
C ILE A 186 11.31 -16.48 -3.69
N ARG A 187 10.08 -16.56 -3.17
CA ARG A 187 9.41 -15.41 -2.51
C ARG A 187 10.16 -14.97 -1.25
N ASN A 188 10.60 -15.92 -0.44
CA ASN A 188 11.51 -15.65 0.68
C ASN A 188 12.76 -14.90 0.22
N TRP A 189 13.49 -15.47 -0.75
CA TRP A 189 14.69 -14.82 -1.28
C TRP A 189 14.39 -13.39 -1.73
N ASN A 190 13.31 -13.20 -2.48
CA ASN A 190 12.87 -11.89 -2.94
C ASN A 190 12.61 -10.90 -1.78
N SER A 191 11.85 -11.29 -0.76
CA SER A 191 11.59 -10.44 0.41
C SER A 191 12.84 -10.07 1.21
N MET A 192 13.85 -10.95 1.22
CA MET A 192 15.07 -10.75 2.00
C MET A 192 16.18 -10.03 1.22
N THR A 193 16.12 -10.03 -0.12
CA THR A 193 17.17 -9.41 -0.95
C THR A 193 16.75 -8.13 -1.66
N THR A 194 15.47 -7.97 -2.03
CA THR A 194 15.02 -6.77 -2.74
C THR A 194 15.17 -5.49 -1.88
N PRO A 195 14.81 -5.50 -0.57
CA PRO A 195 15.01 -4.32 0.28
C PRO A 195 16.48 -3.88 0.43
N LEU A 196 17.45 -4.79 0.18
CA LEU A 196 18.87 -4.45 0.20
C LEU A 196 19.25 -3.42 -0.88
N LEU A 197 18.51 -3.37 -2.00
CA LEU A 197 18.70 -2.35 -3.04
C LEU A 197 18.42 -0.93 -2.53
N ALA A 198 17.53 -0.82 -1.56
CA ALA A 198 17.23 0.43 -0.86
C ALA A 198 18.13 0.66 0.36
N GLY A 199 19.08 -0.25 0.60
CA GLY A 199 20.04 -0.17 1.71
C GLY A 199 19.48 -0.58 3.07
N VAL A 200 18.30 -1.23 3.14
CA VAL A 200 17.78 -1.73 4.41
C VAL A 200 18.76 -2.77 4.98
N PRO A 201 19.22 -2.66 6.24
CA PRO A 201 20.19 -3.60 6.79
C PRO A 201 19.64 -5.04 6.83
N GLU A 202 20.47 -6.01 6.48
CA GLU A 202 20.07 -7.43 6.44
C GLU A 202 19.57 -7.96 7.80
N ASN A 203 20.03 -7.37 8.91
CA ASN A 203 19.60 -7.74 10.25
C ASN A 203 18.26 -7.12 10.66
N GLN A 204 17.66 -6.28 9.81
CA GLN A 204 16.34 -5.69 9.99
C GLN A 204 15.29 -6.34 9.07
N LEU A 205 15.69 -7.34 8.27
CA LEU A 205 14.81 -8.13 7.43
C LEU A 205 14.50 -9.46 8.13
N VAL A 206 13.22 -9.78 8.26
CA VAL A 206 12.74 -10.97 8.98
C VAL A 206 11.64 -11.64 8.17
N TYR A 207 11.79 -12.94 7.93
CA TYR A 207 10.77 -13.77 7.31
C TYR A 207 10.15 -14.70 8.35
N LEU A 208 8.83 -14.66 8.55
CA LEU A 208 8.14 -15.58 9.46
C LEU A 208 7.74 -16.89 8.77
N GLY A 209 7.26 -16.81 7.53
CA GLY A 209 6.98 -17.98 6.68
C GLY A 209 5.76 -18.81 7.07
N TYR A 210 4.76 -18.20 7.71
CA TYR A 210 3.49 -18.87 8.03
C TYR A 210 2.65 -19.14 6.79
N THR A 211 1.66 -20.02 6.92
CA THR A 211 0.70 -20.27 5.85
C THR A 211 -0.72 -20.51 6.35
N GLY A 212 -1.70 -20.06 5.57
CA GLY A 212 -3.11 -20.33 5.81
C GLY A 212 -3.69 -19.67 7.06
N VAL A 213 -2.96 -18.78 7.74
CA VAL A 213 -3.49 -18.02 8.87
C VAL A 213 -4.45 -16.97 8.35
N THR A 214 -5.71 -17.04 8.80
CA THR A 214 -6.81 -16.18 8.39
C THR A 214 -7.42 -15.48 9.59
N VAL A 215 -8.28 -14.49 9.34
CA VAL A 215 -9.07 -13.85 10.41
C VAL A 215 -9.90 -14.89 11.19
N GLU A 216 -10.44 -15.90 10.51
CA GLU A 216 -11.31 -16.90 11.14
C GLU A 216 -10.54 -17.78 12.14
N ASN A 217 -9.37 -18.31 11.76
CA ASN A 217 -8.61 -19.18 12.65
C ASN A 217 -7.85 -18.40 13.73
N LEU A 218 -7.48 -17.14 13.50
CA LEU A 218 -6.98 -16.25 14.55
C LEU A 218 -7.99 -16.11 15.70
N LEU A 219 -9.29 -15.99 15.38
CA LEU A 219 -10.34 -15.78 16.37
C LEU A 219 -10.85 -17.08 17.00
N ASN A 220 -11.02 -18.14 16.20
CA ASN A 220 -11.79 -19.32 16.61
C ASN A 220 -10.91 -20.54 16.94
N GLU A 221 -9.74 -20.66 16.32
CA GLU A 221 -8.89 -21.85 16.42
C GLU A 221 -7.39 -21.49 16.58
N PRO A 222 -7.01 -20.59 17.52
CA PRO A 222 -5.66 -20.02 17.55
C PRO A 222 -4.55 -21.04 17.85
N GLU A 223 -4.88 -22.11 18.57
CA GLU A 223 -3.96 -23.20 18.94
C GLU A 223 -3.85 -24.31 17.87
N LYS A 224 -4.73 -24.30 16.88
CA LYS A 224 -4.82 -25.41 15.92
C LYS A 224 -3.76 -25.23 14.84
N ALA A 225 -2.96 -26.27 14.63
CA ALA A 225 -2.03 -26.32 13.51
C ALA A 225 -2.80 -26.16 12.19
N VAL A 226 -2.31 -25.25 11.36
CA VAL A 226 -2.90 -24.91 10.06
C VAL A 226 -2.19 -25.73 8.99
N THR A 227 -2.99 -26.36 8.13
CA THR A 227 -2.53 -26.94 6.87
C THR A 227 -3.00 -26.05 5.72
N TYR A 228 -2.19 -25.95 4.66
CA TYR A 228 -2.53 -25.12 3.52
C TYR A 228 -1.99 -25.71 2.22
N GLY A 229 -2.67 -25.44 1.10
CA GLY A 229 -2.32 -26.03 -0.20
C GLY A 229 -2.68 -27.51 -0.32
N VAL A 230 -1.72 -28.36 -0.70
CA VAL A 230 -1.92 -29.81 -0.97
C VAL A 230 -2.06 -30.63 0.32
N GLY A 231 -2.56 -30.03 1.40
CA GLY A 231 -2.82 -30.69 2.68
C GLY A 231 -1.59 -31.02 3.52
N GLN A 232 -0.41 -30.50 3.18
CA GLN A 232 0.79 -30.67 4.00
C GLN A 232 0.91 -29.55 5.04
N SER A 233 1.32 -29.92 6.25
CA SER A 233 1.76 -28.97 7.28
C SER A 233 3.14 -28.48 6.89
N VAL A 234 3.26 -27.22 6.51
CA VAL A 234 4.56 -26.60 6.20
C VAL A 234 5.14 -26.05 7.49
N ASN A 235 6.36 -26.44 7.83
CA ASN A 235 7.08 -25.88 8.96
C ASN A 235 7.61 -24.48 8.56
N PRO A 236 7.18 -23.38 9.21
CA PRO A 236 7.59 -22.03 8.84
C PRO A 236 9.11 -21.81 8.87
N THR A 237 9.81 -22.54 9.73
CA THR A 237 11.28 -22.46 9.89
C THR A 237 12.05 -22.86 8.64
N ALA A 238 11.45 -23.66 7.76
CA ALA A 238 12.04 -24.03 6.47
C ALA A 238 12.34 -22.80 5.59
N PHE A 239 11.67 -21.68 5.86
CA PHE A 239 11.84 -20.42 5.13
C PHE A 239 12.61 -19.36 5.93
N ARG A 240 13.34 -19.72 6.99
CA ARG A 240 14.02 -18.72 7.85
C ARG A 240 15.52 -18.66 7.66
N ARG A 241 16.07 -19.37 6.67
CA ARG A 241 17.52 -19.49 6.43
C ARG A 241 18.25 -18.14 6.34
N LEU A 242 17.57 -17.11 5.84
CA LEU A 242 18.16 -15.77 5.65
C LEU A 242 17.97 -14.84 6.86
N ASN A 243 17.18 -15.24 7.86
CA ASN A 243 16.99 -14.43 9.07
C ASN A 243 18.32 -14.31 9.82
N ARG A 244 18.61 -13.10 10.31
CA ARG A 244 19.80 -12.81 11.15
C ARG A 244 19.49 -12.81 12.64
N ILE A 245 18.23 -13.01 12.99
CA ILE A 245 17.77 -13.13 14.36
C ILE A 245 17.07 -14.48 14.53
N SER A 246 17.22 -15.07 15.71
CA SER A 246 16.40 -16.20 16.14
C SER A 246 15.07 -15.70 16.68
N LEU A 247 14.03 -16.50 16.45
CA LEU A 247 12.67 -16.32 16.94
C LEU A 247 12.26 -17.51 17.82
N SER A 248 11.29 -17.30 18.71
CA SER A 248 10.84 -18.31 19.68
C SER A 248 10.33 -19.62 19.04
N ASN A 249 9.75 -19.57 17.83
CA ASN A 249 9.23 -20.76 17.15
C ASN A 249 10.29 -21.48 16.30
N ASP A 250 11.56 -21.03 16.27
CA ASP A 250 12.60 -21.65 15.42
C ASP A 250 12.94 -23.10 15.84
N LEU A 251 12.70 -23.47 17.09
CA LEU A 251 12.96 -24.83 17.60
C LEU A 251 11.80 -25.79 17.35
N VAL A 252 10.56 -25.30 17.45
CA VAL A 252 9.34 -26.13 17.36
C VAL A 252 8.82 -26.14 15.93
N GLY A 253 8.77 -24.98 15.29
CA GLY A 253 8.30 -24.80 13.92
C GLY A 253 6.80 -25.07 13.75
N GLU A 254 6.01 -24.66 14.74
CA GLU A 254 4.56 -24.80 14.72
C GLU A 254 3.91 -23.81 13.74
N ASN A 255 3.13 -24.30 12.77
CA ASN A 255 2.34 -23.44 11.89
C ASN A 255 0.94 -23.23 12.51
N SER A 256 0.81 -22.36 13.51
CA SER A 256 -0.48 -22.01 14.12
C SER A 256 -0.67 -20.49 14.23
N PRO A 257 -1.92 -19.99 14.28
CA PRO A 257 -2.19 -18.57 14.44
C PRO A 257 -1.55 -18.00 15.71
N ARG A 258 -1.60 -18.74 16.83
CA ARG A 258 -0.96 -18.33 18.09
C ARG A 258 0.55 -18.17 17.96
N ALA A 259 1.21 -19.10 17.26
CA ALA A 259 2.66 -19.02 17.06
C ALA A 259 3.01 -17.74 16.27
N MET A 260 2.25 -17.42 15.21
CA MET A 260 2.44 -16.19 14.43
C MET A 260 2.25 -14.93 15.27
N VAL A 261 1.18 -14.86 16.08
CA VAL A 261 0.93 -13.73 16.99
C VAL A 261 2.04 -13.61 18.04
N SER A 262 2.52 -14.73 18.57
CA SER A 262 3.58 -14.72 19.60
C SER A 262 4.92 -14.22 19.07
N GLU A 263 5.30 -14.61 17.86
CA GLU A 263 6.53 -14.10 17.24
C GLU A 263 6.40 -12.63 16.82
N LEU A 264 5.21 -12.19 16.39
CA LEU A 264 4.96 -10.77 16.19
C LEU A 264 5.07 -10.00 17.51
N ALA A 265 4.56 -10.52 18.62
CA ALA A 265 4.68 -9.90 19.94
C ALA A 265 6.14 -9.85 20.42
N GLU A 266 6.92 -10.90 20.15
CA GLU A 266 8.37 -10.93 20.38
C GLU A 266 9.07 -9.83 19.58
N LEU A 267 8.75 -9.68 18.29
CA LEU A 267 9.32 -8.65 17.43
C LEU A 267 8.94 -7.23 17.87
N LEU A 268 7.69 -6.99 18.27
CA LEU A 268 7.27 -5.71 18.84
C LEU A 268 8.06 -5.36 20.10
N THR A 269 8.24 -6.33 20.99
CA THR A 269 9.01 -6.16 22.24
C THR A 269 10.49 -5.89 21.96
N ARG A 270 11.06 -6.57 20.96
CA ARG A 270 12.48 -6.47 20.59
C ARG A 270 12.80 -5.17 19.85
N ILE A 271 11.96 -4.80 18.89
CA ILE A 271 12.19 -3.67 17.99
C ILE A 271 11.73 -2.37 18.64
N GLN A 272 10.66 -2.42 19.45
CA GLN A 272 9.98 -1.25 20.00
C GLN A 272 9.74 -0.17 18.92
N PRO A 273 9.01 -0.49 17.83
CA PRO A 273 8.83 0.44 16.73
C PRO A 273 8.00 1.64 17.17
N ALA A 274 8.43 2.85 16.82
CA ALA A 274 7.63 4.06 17.00
C ALA A 274 6.44 4.09 16.02
N THR A 275 6.63 3.50 14.84
CA THR A 275 5.64 3.43 13.77
C THR A 275 5.56 2.03 13.20
N VAL A 276 4.35 1.54 12.93
CA VAL A 276 4.13 0.28 12.20
C VAL A 276 3.37 0.54 10.91
N LEU A 277 3.77 -0.10 9.81
CA LEU A 277 3.00 -0.16 8.57
C LEU A 277 2.33 -1.54 8.47
N VAL A 278 1.06 -1.56 8.09
CA VAL A 278 0.29 -2.80 7.83
C VAL A 278 -0.77 -2.54 6.77
N THR A 279 -1.33 -3.59 6.17
CA THR A 279 -2.46 -3.44 5.24
C THR A 279 -3.73 -2.95 5.95
N ASP A 280 -4.51 -2.08 5.31
CA ASP A 280 -5.82 -1.61 5.83
C ASP A 280 -6.82 -2.79 5.89
N PRO A 281 -7.31 -3.19 7.08
CA PRO A 281 -8.13 -4.38 7.26
C PRO A 281 -9.57 -4.26 6.72
N GLU A 282 -10.01 -3.05 6.37
CA GLU A 282 -11.36 -2.76 5.91
C GLU A 282 -11.43 -2.48 4.41
N VAL A 283 -10.36 -1.91 3.85
CA VAL A 283 -10.28 -1.57 2.43
C VAL A 283 -9.67 -2.69 1.60
N ASP A 284 -8.58 -3.30 2.07
CA ASP A 284 -7.90 -4.37 1.33
C ASP A 284 -8.70 -5.69 1.45
N PRO A 285 -9.19 -6.26 0.34
CA PRO A 285 -10.04 -7.44 0.39
C PRO A 285 -9.28 -8.75 0.60
N HIS A 286 -7.94 -8.76 0.54
CA HIS A 286 -7.17 -10.00 0.62
C HIS A 286 -7.21 -10.57 2.04
N PHE A 287 -7.55 -11.85 2.16
CA PHE A 287 -7.83 -12.48 3.46
C PHE A 287 -6.58 -12.52 4.37
N GLU A 288 -5.40 -12.80 3.83
CA GLU A 288 -4.12 -12.74 4.57
C GLU A 288 -3.72 -11.31 4.95
N HIS A 289 -4.10 -10.30 4.15
CA HIS A 289 -3.81 -8.89 4.47
C HIS A 289 -4.64 -8.46 5.69
N ARG A 290 -5.93 -8.81 5.69
CA ARG A 290 -6.83 -8.58 6.83
C ARG A 290 -6.38 -9.33 8.08
N ALA A 291 -5.89 -10.56 7.90
CA ALA A 291 -5.35 -11.38 9.00
C ALA A 291 -4.06 -10.80 9.56
N ALA A 292 -3.17 -10.24 8.74
CA ALA A 292 -1.95 -9.56 9.18
C ALA A 292 -2.25 -8.38 10.12
N ALA A 293 -3.23 -7.54 9.75
CA ALA A 293 -3.68 -6.43 10.58
C ALA A 293 -4.27 -6.90 11.92
N LEU A 294 -5.10 -7.95 11.90
CA LEU A 294 -5.66 -8.53 13.13
C LEU A 294 -4.58 -9.15 14.02
N ALA A 295 -3.64 -9.90 13.43
CA ALA A 295 -2.52 -10.50 14.15
C ALA A 295 -1.61 -9.45 14.78
N LEU A 296 -1.37 -8.33 14.11
CA LEU A 296 -0.68 -7.17 14.70
C LEU A 296 -1.43 -6.65 15.93
N ALA A 297 -2.75 -6.42 15.84
CA ALA A 297 -3.52 -5.93 16.97
C ALA A 297 -3.49 -6.91 18.17
N MET A 298 -3.60 -8.22 17.91
CA MET A 298 -3.45 -9.25 18.94
C MET A 298 -2.02 -9.30 19.52
N ALA A 299 -1.00 -9.08 18.70
CA ALA A 299 0.39 -9.04 19.14
C ALA A 299 0.69 -7.80 20.00
N MET A 300 0.07 -6.66 19.70
CA MET A 300 0.13 -5.45 20.53
C MET A 300 -0.50 -5.70 21.91
N GLU A 301 -1.66 -6.40 21.94
CA GLU A 301 -2.28 -6.82 23.19
C GLU A 301 -1.38 -7.81 23.97
N GLN A 302 -0.81 -8.82 23.31
CA GLN A 302 0.05 -9.81 23.96
C GLN A 302 1.37 -9.20 24.49
N SER A 303 2.00 -8.30 23.72
CA SER A 303 3.26 -7.66 24.11
C SER A 303 3.09 -6.48 25.06
N GLN A 304 1.86 -5.95 25.20
CA GLN A 304 1.56 -4.68 25.87
C GLN A 304 2.31 -3.47 25.27
N TYR A 305 2.89 -3.63 24.08
CA TYR A 305 3.60 -2.58 23.38
C TYR A 305 2.72 -1.93 22.31
N HIS A 306 2.66 -0.59 22.33
CA HIS A 306 1.85 0.19 21.39
C HIS A 306 2.75 1.18 20.64
N PRO A 307 2.92 1.03 19.30
CA PRO A 307 3.53 2.06 18.47
C PRO A 307 2.74 3.37 18.58
N ARG A 308 3.41 4.50 18.38
CA ARG A 308 2.74 5.81 18.34
C ARG A 308 1.78 5.89 17.15
N HIS A 309 2.19 5.38 16.00
CA HIS A 309 1.42 5.43 14.76
C HIS A 309 1.30 4.06 14.10
N VAL A 310 0.12 3.77 13.57
CA VAL A 310 -0.11 2.68 12.61
C VAL A 310 -0.49 3.31 11.28
N LEU A 311 0.36 3.11 10.27
CA LEU A 311 0.16 3.53 8.89
C LEU A 311 -0.44 2.36 8.11
N MET A 312 -1.62 2.55 7.55
CA MET A 312 -2.34 1.54 6.80
C MET A 312 -2.21 1.78 5.31
N TYR A 313 -1.80 0.76 4.55
CA TYR A 313 -1.68 0.80 3.10
C TYR A 313 -2.66 -0.15 2.41
N VAL A 314 -2.91 0.06 1.12
CA VAL A 314 -3.83 -0.74 0.31
C VAL A 314 -3.13 -1.18 -0.95
N ASN A 315 -2.92 -2.49 -1.11
CA ASN A 315 -2.33 -3.06 -2.34
C ASN A 315 -3.41 -3.63 -3.26
N HIS A 316 -4.54 -4.05 -2.71
CA HIS A 316 -5.64 -4.64 -3.47
C HIS A 316 -6.97 -3.94 -3.21
N LEU A 317 -7.82 -3.91 -4.22
CA LEU A 317 -9.16 -3.33 -4.13
C LEU A 317 -10.21 -4.24 -4.76
N ARG A 318 -11.39 -4.29 -4.12
CA ARG A 318 -12.48 -5.15 -4.58
C ARG A 318 -13.05 -4.66 -5.91
N GLY A 319 -12.78 -5.40 -6.98
CA GLY A 319 -13.31 -5.11 -8.31
C GLY A 319 -12.61 -3.95 -9.05
N ILE A 320 -11.53 -3.40 -8.48
CA ILE A 320 -10.74 -2.32 -9.07
C ILE A 320 -9.31 -2.83 -9.23
N ARG A 321 -8.78 -2.80 -10.45
CA ARG A 321 -7.47 -3.41 -10.80
C ARG A 321 -6.45 -2.41 -11.33
N ASP A 322 -6.92 -1.22 -11.63
CA ASP A 322 -6.23 -0.14 -12.30
C ASP A 322 -5.87 1.00 -11.34
N PHE A 323 -6.07 0.80 -10.05
CA PHE A 323 -5.62 1.71 -9.00
C PHE A 323 -4.20 1.32 -8.52
N PRO A 324 -3.35 2.28 -8.12
CA PRO A 324 -3.50 3.73 -8.32
C PRO A 324 -3.69 4.14 -9.79
N TYR A 325 -4.65 5.05 -10.03
CA TYR A 325 -5.12 5.36 -11.38
C TYR A 325 -4.08 6.12 -12.22
N GLY A 326 -4.17 5.94 -13.54
CA GLY A 326 -3.35 6.65 -14.51
C GLY A 326 -1.98 6.01 -14.80
N PRO A 327 -1.20 6.60 -15.71
CA PRO A 327 0.14 6.14 -16.07
C PRO A 327 1.16 6.19 -14.94
N GLU A 328 2.32 5.58 -15.18
CA GLU A 328 3.46 5.68 -14.28
C GLU A 328 3.83 7.14 -14.04
N HIS A 329 4.38 7.42 -12.86
CA HIS A 329 4.85 8.71 -12.39
C HIS A 329 3.80 9.77 -12.10
N THR A 330 2.52 9.44 -12.24
CA THR A 330 1.46 10.36 -11.83
C THR A 330 1.38 10.46 -10.33
N ASN A 331 0.76 11.54 -9.86
CA ASN A 331 0.33 11.64 -8.48
C ASN A 331 -0.78 10.62 -8.16
N THR A 332 -1.02 10.42 -6.87
CA THR A 332 -2.14 9.65 -6.35
C THR A 332 -2.58 10.19 -4.99
N ALA A 333 -3.80 9.85 -4.60
CA ALA A 333 -4.37 10.12 -3.29
C ALA A 333 -4.93 8.82 -2.68
N LEU A 334 -5.96 8.96 -1.85
CA LEU A 334 -6.66 7.85 -1.21
C LEU A 334 -7.28 6.87 -2.21
N ALA A 335 -7.25 5.59 -1.85
CA ALA A 335 -7.89 4.53 -2.61
C ALA A 335 -9.41 4.72 -2.70
N PRO A 336 -10.05 4.33 -3.83
CA PRO A 336 -11.50 4.29 -3.92
C PRO A 336 -12.08 3.29 -2.92
N PHE A 337 -12.89 3.79 -2.00
CA PHE A 337 -13.63 2.98 -1.04
C PHE A 337 -15.03 3.53 -0.91
N PHE A 338 -16.03 2.72 -1.26
CA PHE A 338 -17.43 3.17 -1.37
C PHE A 338 -18.33 2.68 -0.24
N SER A 339 -17.78 1.85 0.65
CA SER A 339 -18.47 1.35 1.84
C SER A 339 -18.08 2.19 3.04
N GLU A 340 -18.92 2.24 4.06
CA GLU A 340 -18.52 2.86 5.32
C GLU A 340 -17.55 1.94 6.08
N TYR A 341 -16.52 2.52 6.68
CA TYR A 341 -15.68 1.83 7.65
C TYR A 341 -16.54 1.37 8.83
N GLN A 342 -16.39 0.12 9.24
CA GLN A 342 -17.11 -0.53 10.32
C GLN A 342 -16.38 -0.36 11.66
N LYS A 343 -15.07 -0.57 11.69
CA LYS A 343 -14.27 -0.62 12.93
C LYS A 343 -13.37 0.59 13.10
N ILE A 344 -12.51 0.86 12.13
CA ILE A 344 -11.50 1.91 12.18
C ILE A 344 -12.17 3.27 11.96
N LYS A 345 -12.06 4.16 12.94
CA LYS A 345 -12.65 5.51 12.92
C LYS A 345 -11.57 6.56 13.15
N HIS A 346 -11.83 7.78 12.69
CA HIS A 346 -10.96 8.95 12.87
C HIS A 346 -9.55 8.75 12.30
N VAL A 347 -9.48 8.54 10.98
CA VAL A 347 -8.19 8.32 10.29
C VAL A 347 -7.60 9.63 9.80
N LYS A 348 -6.30 9.81 9.96
CA LYS A 348 -5.51 10.85 9.28
C LYS A 348 -4.95 10.31 7.96
N VAL A 349 -4.31 11.16 7.17
CA VAL A 349 -3.64 10.77 5.94
C VAL A 349 -2.18 11.21 5.99
N PHE A 350 -1.29 10.32 5.57
CA PHE A 350 0.10 10.64 5.32
C PHE A 350 0.44 10.34 3.86
N SER A 351 0.96 11.32 3.14
CA SER A 351 1.49 11.14 1.79
C SER A 351 2.99 11.38 1.77
N HIS A 352 3.74 10.33 1.44
CA HIS A 352 5.17 10.40 1.19
C HIS A 352 5.41 10.66 -0.30
N HIS A 353 5.99 11.81 -0.64
CA HIS A 353 6.32 12.16 -2.02
C HIS A 353 7.61 11.47 -2.47
N LEU A 354 7.63 10.99 -3.72
CA LEU A 354 8.81 10.39 -4.34
C LEU A 354 9.27 11.27 -5.51
N SER A 355 10.55 11.65 -5.48
CA SER A 355 11.25 12.20 -6.65
C SER A 355 11.24 11.23 -7.83
N LEU A 356 11.48 11.73 -9.04
CA LEU A 356 11.53 10.86 -10.21
C LEU A 356 12.62 9.78 -10.09
N GLU A 357 13.76 10.09 -9.46
CA GLU A 357 14.83 9.13 -9.24
C GLU A 357 14.42 8.03 -8.25
N GLU A 358 13.74 8.37 -7.14
CA GLU A 358 13.20 7.36 -6.21
C GLU A 358 12.16 6.46 -6.90
N GLN A 359 11.33 7.03 -7.78
CA GLN A 359 10.37 6.24 -8.57
C GLN A 359 11.07 5.30 -9.56
N LYS A 360 12.19 5.72 -10.17
CA LYS A 360 13.02 4.84 -11.03
C LYS A 360 13.68 3.75 -10.21
N ALA A 361 14.18 4.05 -9.02
CA ALA A 361 14.71 3.05 -8.10
C ALA A 361 13.63 2.02 -7.69
N LYS A 362 12.38 2.46 -7.49
CA LYS A 362 11.21 1.59 -7.29
C LYS A 362 10.94 0.66 -8.48
N VAL A 363 11.17 1.13 -9.72
CA VAL A 363 11.08 0.25 -10.90
C VAL A 363 12.13 -0.87 -10.84
N VAL A 364 13.36 -0.56 -10.41
CA VAL A 364 14.43 -1.56 -10.27
C VAL A 364 14.08 -2.59 -9.20
N SER A 365 13.52 -2.18 -8.06
CA SER A 365 13.07 -3.13 -7.03
C SER A 365 11.92 -4.01 -7.51
N PHE A 366 11.03 -3.51 -8.36
CA PHE A 366 9.97 -4.34 -8.94
C PHE A 366 10.54 -5.40 -9.90
N ASP A 367 11.58 -5.07 -10.66
CA ASP A 367 12.19 -6.00 -11.63
C ASP A 367 12.91 -7.19 -10.96
N THR A 368 13.36 -7.03 -9.71
CA THR A 368 13.95 -8.13 -8.95
C THR A 368 12.92 -9.14 -8.44
N MET A 369 11.64 -8.78 -8.38
CA MET A 369 10.56 -9.62 -7.86
C MET A 369 10.03 -10.61 -8.91
N HIS A 370 10.11 -11.91 -8.62
CA HIS A 370 9.62 -12.94 -9.54
C HIS A 370 8.09 -12.91 -9.71
N ASP A 371 7.35 -12.52 -8.68
CA ASP A 371 5.89 -12.32 -8.76
C ASP A 371 5.50 -11.28 -9.82
N LEU A 372 6.37 -10.31 -10.07
CA LEU A 372 6.12 -9.22 -11.00
C LEU A 372 6.68 -9.50 -12.41
N LYS A 373 7.36 -10.64 -12.60
CA LYS A 373 7.81 -11.13 -13.92
C LYS A 373 6.65 -11.82 -14.65
N ALA A 374 5.75 -11.01 -15.22
CA ALA A 374 4.65 -11.54 -16.03
C ALA A 374 5.07 -11.81 -17.48
N ASN A 375 4.66 -12.94 -18.04
CA ASN A 375 4.68 -13.17 -19.49
C ASN A 375 3.30 -12.90 -20.09
N LEU A 376 3.16 -11.82 -20.87
CA LEU A 376 1.91 -11.52 -21.57
C LEU A 376 1.76 -12.45 -22.78
N LYS A 377 0.69 -13.26 -22.78
CA LYS A 377 0.22 -13.96 -23.98
C LYS A 377 -0.08 -12.95 -25.10
N PHE A 378 0.06 -13.40 -26.36
CA PHE A 378 -0.10 -12.54 -27.54
C PHE A 378 -1.45 -11.82 -27.59
N ASP A 379 -2.54 -12.50 -27.23
CA ASP A 379 -3.88 -11.91 -27.17
C ASP A 379 -3.98 -10.75 -26.16
N LYS A 380 -3.30 -10.86 -25.01
CA LYS A 380 -3.22 -9.80 -24.01
C LYS A 380 -2.37 -8.62 -24.50
N LYS A 381 -1.26 -8.89 -25.19
CA LYS A 381 -0.44 -7.83 -25.82
C LYS A 381 -1.26 -7.04 -26.83
N LEU A 382 -2.01 -7.73 -27.69
CA LEU A 382 -2.89 -7.08 -28.68
C LEU A 382 -4.00 -6.27 -28.02
N LYS A 383 -4.71 -6.83 -27.02
CA LYS A 383 -5.75 -6.11 -26.27
C LYS A 383 -5.21 -4.85 -25.60
N ARG A 384 -3.99 -4.93 -25.05
CA ARG A 384 -3.31 -3.81 -24.43
C ARG A 384 -2.96 -2.74 -25.46
N TRP A 385 -2.36 -3.10 -26.59
CA TRP A 385 -2.11 -2.18 -27.71
C TRP A 385 -3.39 -1.48 -28.20
N TRP A 386 -4.49 -2.21 -28.32
CA TRP A 386 -5.79 -1.62 -28.68
C TRP A 386 -6.31 -0.64 -27.63
N LYS A 387 -6.19 -0.96 -26.35
CA LYS A 387 -6.58 -0.05 -25.25
C LYS A 387 -5.70 1.21 -25.24
N GLU A 388 -4.40 1.05 -25.46
CA GLU A 388 -3.46 2.17 -25.61
C GLU A 388 -3.86 3.06 -26.78
N LYS A 389 -4.15 2.51 -27.96
CA LYS A 389 -4.58 3.31 -29.11
C LYS A 389 -5.93 3.99 -28.89
N ARG A 390 -6.86 3.33 -28.20
CA ARG A 390 -8.23 3.83 -28.01
C ARG A 390 -8.35 4.86 -26.89
N PHE A 391 -7.63 4.68 -25.79
CA PHE A 391 -7.76 5.52 -24.59
C PHE A 391 -6.50 6.31 -24.27
N GLY A 392 -5.33 5.85 -24.71
CA GLY A 392 -4.10 6.63 -24.79
C GLY A 392 -3.71 7.35 -23.50
N TYR A 393 -3.63 6.65 -22.37
CA TYR A 393 -3.22 7.25 -21.10
C TYR A 393 -1.69 7.49 -21.01
N GLY A 394 -0.93 7.21 -22.07
CA GLY A 394 0.50 7.50 -22.13
C GLY A 394 1.38 6.64 -21.22
N TYR A 395 0.96 5.43 -20.84
CA TYR A 395 1.77 4.49 -20.07
C TYR A 395 3.12 4.19 -20.74
N ARG A 396 4.18 4.07 -19.93
CA ARG A 396 5.55 3.72 -20.38
C ARG A 396 5.78 2.22 -20.42
N TYR A 397 5.13 1.48 -19.52
CA TYR A 397 5.17 0.03 -19.43
C TYR A 397 6.55 -0.58 -19.17
N TYR A 398 7.17 -0.18 -18.06
CA TYR A 398 8.46 -0.74 -17.61
C TYR A 398 8.45 -2.26 -17.44
N GLY A 399 7.29 -2.85 -17.17
CA GLY A 399 7.12 -4.29 -17.07
C GLY A 399 5.77 -4.76 -17.60
N ASN A 400 5.66 -6.07 -17.76
CA ASN A 400 4.44 -6.72 -18.23
C ASN A 400 3.36 -6.82 -17.15
N HIS A 401 3.76 -6.85 -15.87
CA HIS A 401 2.82 -6.91 -14.76
C HIS A 401 2.13 -5.56 -14.55
N THR A 402 0.85 -5.59 -14.21
CA THR A 402 0.03 -4.37 -14.08
C THR A 402 0.53 -3.42 -13.01
N TYR A 403 1.23 -3.93 -12.00
CA TYR A 403 1.78 -3.09 -10.93
C TYR A 403 2.90 -2.16 -11.40
N PHE A 404 3.65 -2.51 -12.45
CA PHE A 404 4.59 -1.55 -13.06
C PHE A 404 3.86 -0.34 -13.64
N GLN A 405 2.58 -0.48 -14.00
CA GLN A 405 1.75 0.63 -14.47
C GLN A 405 1.11 1.41 -13.33
N THR A 406 0.62 0.71 -12.30
CA THR A 406 -0.23 1.33 -11.28
C THR A 406 0.52 1.77 -10.02
N HIS A 407 1.63 1.13 -9.64
CA HIS A 407 2.30 1.39 -8.34
C HIS A 407 3.59 2.21 -8.45
N ILE A 408 4.03 2.54 -9.67
CA ILE A 408 5.10 3.53 -9.90
C ILE A 408 4.46 4.91 -9.93
N LYS A 409 4.32 5.53 -8.76
CA LYS A 409 3.62 6.81 -8.56
C LYS A 409 4.50 7.82 -7.84
N ALA A 410 4.17 9.10 -7.99
CA ALA A 410 4.88 10.19 -7.33
C ALA A 410 4.54 10.36 -5.85
N ALA A 411 3.63 9.55 -5.33
CA ALA A 411 3.28 9.53 -3.92
C ALA A 411 2.95 8.12 -3.45
N GLU A 412 3.38 7.80 -2.24
CA GLU A 412 2.92 6.67 -1.43
C GLU A 412 1.98 7.23 -0.35
N VAL A 413 0.77 6.68 -0.26
CA VAL A 413 -0.32 7.27 0.54
C VAL A 413 -0.81 6.25 1.56
N PHE A 414 -0.87 6.67 2.82
CA PHE A 414 -1.24 5.87 3.97
C PHE A 414 -2.39 6.54 4.72
N THR A 415 -3.34 5.76 5.21
CA THR A 415 -4.22 6.21 6.31
C THR A 415 -3.50 6.00 7.62
N VAL A 416 -3.74 6.84 8.62
CA VAL A 416 -2.98 6.85 9.88
C VAL A 416 -3.91 6.88 11.07
N VAL A 417 -3.64 6.04 12.06
CA VAL A 417 -4.29 6.04 13.38
C VAL A 417 -3.25 5.88 14.48
N GLU A 418 -3.61 6.23 15.72
CA GLU A 418 -2.76 5.93 16.86
C GLU A 418 -2.73 4.42 17.13
N GLY A 419 -1.59 3.89 17.59
CA GLY A 419 -1.46 2.44 17.78
C GLY A 419 -2.42 1.87 18.82
N LEU A 420 -2.64 2.56 19.94
CA LEU A 420 -3.62 2.13 20.94
C LEU A 420 -5.04 2.11 20.35
N GLN A 421 -5.40 3.15 19.59
CA GLN A 421 -6.69 3.24 18.94
C GLN A 421 -6.89 2.12 17.90
N PHE A 422 -5.87 1.81 17.10
CA PHE A 422 -5.87 0.71 16.15
C PHE A 422 -6.16 -0.63 16.82
N GLN A 423 -5.41 -0.95 17.89
CA GLN A 423 -5.59 -2.20 18.64
C GLN A 423 -6.99 -2.30 19.24
N GLN A 424 -7.45 -1.26 19.94
CA GLN A 424 -8.76 -1.25 20.57
C GLN A 424 -9.90 -1.38 19.54
N GLN A 425 -9.88 -0.61 18.46
CA GLN A 425 -10.94 -0.64 17.45
C GLN A 425 -11.01 -1.97 16.69
N LEU A 426 -9.86 -2.62 16.45
CA LEU A 426 -9.83 -3.86 15.69
C LEU A 426 -10.25 -5.07 16.56
N LEU A 427 -9.87 -5.08 17.84
CA LEU A 427 -10.19 -6.15 18.79
C LEU A 427 -11.55 -6.00 19.48
N GLN A 428 -12.19 -4.83 19.41
CA GLN A 428 -13.59 -4.69 19.84
C GLN A 428 -14.48 -5.65 19.03
N THR A 429 -14.99 -6.67 19.72
CA THR A 429 -16.09 -7.52 19.22
C THR A 429 -17.34 -6.67 19.08
N THR A 430 -17.87 -6.58 17.85
CA THR A 430 -19.24 -6.12 17.57
C THR A 430 -20.28 -6.99 18.24
#